data_AF-A0A0R3RMI4-F1
#
_entry.id   AF-A0A0R3RMI4-F1
#
_cell.length_a   1.000
_cell.length_b   1.000
_cell.length_c   1.000
_cell.angle_alpha   90.00
_cell.angle_beta   90.00
_cell.angle_gamma   90.00
#
_symmetry.space_group_name_H-M   'P 1'
#
loop_
_entity.id
_entity.type
_entity.pdbx_description
1 polymer ?
#
loop_
_entity_poly.entity_id
_entity_poly.type
_entity_poly.pdbx_seq_one_letter_code
_entity_poly.pdbx_strand_id
1 'polypeptide(L)'
;MNLNEISESDRALIEQLREAIRDELLLVPAYDGDFSLLRWITGWDRKLDLVIPKIKFSLRAISALGLEKKDFSTLEKISAYCDSISEPLQYIPGSLLGYDKEHNIISLQTIGRLDIRGLLPCIRNLDLHILRIVETEGVMNLIRYILLYPRK
;
A
#
# COMPACT_ATOMS: atom_id res chain seq x y z
N MET A 1 15.86 -12.75 -16.48
CA MET A 1 16.37 -12.01 -15.31
C MET A 1 15.80 -12.71 -14.09
N ASN A 2 16.64 -13.30 -13.24
CA ASN A 2 16.15 -14.02 -12.07
C ASN A 2 15.62 -12.96 -11.08
N LEU A 3 14.29 -12.84 -10.93
CA LEU A 3 13.65 -11.85 -10.04
C LEU A 3 13.97 -12.06 -8.55
N ASN A 4 14.74 -13.10 -8.23
CA ASN A 4 15.03 -13.57 -6.88
C ASN A 4 16.42 -13.18 -6.34
N GLU A 5 17.25 -12.49 -7.11
CA GLU A 5 18.60 -12.11 -6.65
C GLU A 5 18.69 -10.62 -6.37
N ILE A 6 18.62 -10.30 -5.08
CA ILE A 6 18.98 -8.97 -4.56
C ILE A 6 20.50 -8.85 -4.63
N SER A 7 20.99 -7.84 -5.34
CA SER A 7 22.43 -7.57 -5.47
C SER A 7 23.07 -7.30 -4.10
N GLU A 8 24.37 -7.55 -3.96
CA GLU A 8 25.09 -7.27 -2.70
C GLU A 8 25.01 -5.79 -2.31
N SER A 9 25.06 -4.89 -3.30
CA SER A 9 24.90 -3.45 -3.08
C SER A 9 23.50 -3.10 -2.58
N ASP A 10 22.46 -3.69 -3.16
CA ASP A 10 21.08 -3.50 -2.69
C ASP A 10 20.88 -4.09 -1.29
N ARG A 11 21.49 -5.25 -0.98
CA ARG A 11 21.44 -5.85 0.36
C ARG A 11 22.07 -4.95 1.41
N ALA A 12 23.23 -4.33 1.11
CA ALA A 12 23.85 -3.37 2.01
C ALA A 12 22.97 -2.13 2.27
N LEU A 13 22.22 -1.67 1.26
CA LEU A 13 21.26 -0.56 1.41
C LEU A 13 20.03 -0.96 2.22
N ILE A 14 19.54 -2.19 2.05
CA ILE A 14 18.43 -2.74 2.82
C ILE A 14 18.77 -2.77 4.31
N GLU A 15 19.95 -3.29 4.69
CA GLU A 15 20.35 -3.33 6.10
C GLU A 15 20.52 -1.93 6.69
N GLN A 16 21.13 -0.99 5.94
CA GLN A 16 21.23 0.41 6.38
C GLN A 16 19.86 1.05 6.59
N LEU A 17 18.93 0.82 5.67
CA LEU A 17 17.57 1.34 5.79
C LEU A 17 16.85 0.70 6.99
N ARG A 18 16.89 -0.63 7.11
CA ARG A 18 16.26 -1.40 8.19
C ARG A 18 16.73 -0.90 9.56
N GLU A 19 18.02 -0.69 9.73
CA GLU A 19 18.59 -0.15 10.96
C GLU A 19 18.06 1.26 11.25
N ALA A 20 18.04 2.14 10.25
CA ALA A 20 17.61 3.51 10.41
C ALA A 20 16.14 3.67 10.79
N ILE A 21 15.28 2.68 10.48
CA ILE A 21 13.83 2.71 10.67
C ILE A 21 13.31 1.62 11.62
N ARG A 22 14.21 1.01 12.40
CA ARG A 22 13.91 -0.15 13.26
C ARG A 22 12.69 0.06 14.14
N ASP A 23 12.57 1.24 14.76
CA ASP A 23 11.45 1.57 15.64
C ASP A 23 10.12 1.59 14.89
N GLU A 24 10.11 2.09 13.65
CA GLU A 24 8.91 2.11 12.82
C GLU A 24 8.53 0.72 12.29
N LEU A 25 9.49 -0.18 12.09
CA LEU A 25 9.22 -1.58 11.72
C LEU A 25 8.50 -2.34 12.84
N LEU A 26 8.74 -1.98 14.11
CA LEU A 26 7.97 -2.52 15.23
C LEU A 26 6.49 -2.12 15.18
N LEU A 27 6.18 -0.95 14.60
CA LEU A 27 4.80 -0.48 14.43
C LEU A 27 4.08 -1.21 13.31
N VAL A 28 4.80 -1.53 12.22
CA VAL A 28 4.22 -2.18 11.03
C VAL A 28 5.14 -3.31 10.54
N PRO A 29 5.14 -4.49 11.20
CA PRO A 29 6.11 -5.57 10.93
C PRO A 29 6.07 -6.11 9.49
N ALA A 30 4.94 -5.99 8.81
CA ALA A 30 4.78 -6.43 7.42
C ALA A 30 5.74 -5.73 6.42
N TYR A 31 6.35 -4.60 6.81
CA TYR A 31 7.33 -3.89 6.00
C TYR A 31 8.77 -4.39 6.17
N ASP A 32 9.06 -5.23 7.16
CA ASP A 32 10.41 -5.79 7.39
C ASP A 32 10.75 -6.97 6.46
N GLY A 33 10.42 -6.81 5.18
CA GLY A 33 10.77 -7.76 4.12
C GLY A 33 11.70 -7.10 3.12
N ASP A 34 12.71 -7.83 2.64
CA ASP A 34 13.73 -7.29 1.74
C ASP A 34 13.13 -6.63 0.49
N PHE A 35 12.15 -7.26 -0.16
CA PHE A 35 11.46 -6.67 -1.31
C PHE A 35 10.60 -5.45 -0.97
N SER A 36 10.04 -5.39 0.25
CA SER A 36 9.30 -4.20 0.71
C SER A 36 10.24 -3.02 0.86
N LEU A 37 11.40 -3.21 1.50
CA LEU A 37 12.43 -2.19 1.66
C LEU A 37 13.09 -1.82 0.33
N LEU A 38 13.36 -2.80 -0.52
CA LEU A 38 13.94 -2.59 -1.85
C LEU A 38 13.03 -1.75 -2.76
N ARG A 39 11.70 -1.88 -2.63
CA ARG A 39 10.75 -1.02 -3.37
C ARG A 39 10.93 0.45 -3.01
N TRP A 40 11.10 0.76 -1.73
CA TRP A 40 11.36 2.12 -1.27
C TRP A 40 12.73 2.63 -1.75
N ILE A 41 13.76 1.80 -1.62
CA ILE A 41 15.12 2.13 -2.09
C ILE A 41 15.11 2.42 -3.60
N THR A 42 14.49 1.55 -4.40
CA THR A 42 14.42 1.67 -5.85
C THR A 42 13.57 2.86 -6.29
N GLY A 43 12.44 3.10 -5.63
CA GLY A 43 11.53 4.22 -5.95
C GLY A 43 12.12 5.61 -5.70
N TRP A 44 13.25 5.70 -4.99
CA TRP A 44 13.96 6.95 -4.70
C TRP A 44 15.41 6.91 -5.17
N ASP A 45 15.71 6.17 -6.24
CA ASP A 45 17.03 6.08 -6.87
C ASP A 45 18.17 5.71 -5.89
N ARG A 46 17.88 4.85 -4.90
CA ARG A 46 18.84 4.42 -3.86
C ARG A 46 19.36 5.54 -2.95
N LYS A 47 18.68 6.70 -2.92
CA LYS A 47 19.04 7.85 -2.06
C LYS A 47 18.44 7.70 -0.66
N LEU A 48 19.17 7.05 0.24
CA LEU A 48 18.67 6.74 1.59
C LEU A 48 18.28 7.99 2.41
N ASP A 49 18.97 9.11 2.22
CA ASP A 49 18.67 10.40 2.82
C ASP A 49 17.25 10.90 2.49
N LEU A 50 16.75 10.58 1.29
CA LEU A 50 15.37 10.87 0.88
C LEU A 50 14.38 9.79 1.34
N VAL A 51 14.79 8.53 1.34
CA VAL A 51 13.93 7.38 1.69
C VAL A 51 13.56 7.40 3.17
N ILE A 52 14.55 7.52 4.06
CA ILE A 52 14.38 7.37 5.51
C ILE A 52 13.26 8.25 6.06
N PRO A 53 13.25 9.59 5.87
CA PRO A 53 12.18 10.42 6.44
C PRO A 53 10.80 10.08 5.87
N LYS A 54 10.73 9.64 4.61
CA LYS A 54 9.46 9.33 3.94
C LYS A 54 8.87 8.03 4.42
N ILE A 55 9.67 6.96 4.49
CA ILE A 55 9.18 5.67 4.97
C ILE A 55 8.80 5.76 6.46
N LYS A 56 9.55 6.50 7.29
CA LYS A 56 9.17 6.74 8.69
C LYS A 56 7.80 7.39 8.81
N PHE A 57 7.57 8.45 8.03
CA PHE A 57 6.28 9.11 7.99
C PHE A 57 5.17 8.13 7.56
N SER A 58 5.38 7.36 6.49
CA SER A 58 4.40 6.42 5.98
C SER A 58 4.06 5.30 6.97
N LEU A 59 5.05 4.67 7.60
CA LEU A 59 4.82 3.60 8.58
C LEU A 59 4.08 4.12 9.82
N ARG A 60 4.44 5.31 10.31
CA ARG A 60 3.73 5.96 11.42
C ARG A 60 2.29 6.32 11.05
N ALA A 61 2.05 6.77 9.81
CA ALA A 61 0.70 7.07 9.34
C ALA A 61 -0.17 5.80 9.24
N ILE A 62 0.37 4.71 8.73
CA ILE A 62 -0.30 3.41 8.67
C ILE A 62 -0.68 2.94 10.08
N SER A 63 0.28 3.00 11.01
CA SER A 63 0.05 2.62 12.42
C SER A 63 -0.96 3.53 13.12
N ALA A 64 -0.91 4.85 12.88
CA ALA A 64 -1.87 5.80 13.45
C ALA A 64 -3.30 5.57 12.96
N LEU A 65 -3.46 5.07 11.73
CA LEU A 65 -4.76 4.66 11.17
C LEU A 65 -5.17 3.24 11.60
N GLY A 66 -4.30 2.49 12.30
CA GLY A 66 -4.57 1.14 12.77
C GLY A 66 -4.73 0.12 11.66
N LEU A 67 -4.15 0.37 10.48
CA LEU A 67 -4.30 -0.46 9.29
C LEU A 67 -3.54 -1.78 9.40
N GLU A 68 -2.48 -1.83 10.22
CA GLU A 68 -1.70 -3.02 10.51
C GLU A 68 -2.52 -4.12 11.22
N LYS A 69 -3.62 -3.73 11.86
CA LYS A 69 -4.55 -4.64 12.57
C LYS A 69 -5.74 -5.05 11.72
N LYS A 70 -5.89 -4.50 10.52
CA LYS A 70 -7.03 -4.78 9.64
C LYS A 70 -6.78 -6.02 8.79
N ASP A 71 -7.86 -6.72 8.51
CA ASP A 71 -7.84 -7.90 7.66
C ASP A 71 -8.02 -7.48 6.19
N PHE A 72 -6.91 -7.49 5.46
CA PHE A 72 -6.86 -7.23 4.02
C PHE A 72 -6.48 -8.49 3.24
N SER A 73 -7.01 -9.66 3.64
CA SER A 73 -6.67 -10.94 3.00
C SER A 73 -7.29 -11.15 1.61
N THR A 74 -8.32 -10.37 1.24
CA THR A 74 -8.98 -10.45 -0.08
C THR A 74 -9.35 -9.06 -0.59
N LEU A 75 -9.60 -8.95 -1.91
CA LEU A 75 -10.01 -7.70 -2.54
C LEU A 75 -11.35 -7.20 -1.97
N GLU A 76 -12.28 -8.11 -1.70
CA GLU A 76 -13.61 -7.80 -1.16
C GLU A 76 -13.52 -7.22 0.25
N LYS A 77 -12.59 -7.72 1.08
CA LYS A 77 -12.38 -7.16 2.43
C LYS A 77 -11.81 -5.75 2.37
N ILE A 78 -10.93 -5.48 1.41
CA ILE A 78 -10.39 -4.14 1.19
C ILE A 78 -11.52 -3.20 0.75
N SER A 79 -12.28 -3.57 -0.28
CA SER A 79 -13.41 -2.76 -0.78
C SER A 79 -14.47 -2.53 0.31
N ALA A 80 -14.83 -3.56 1.07
CA ALA A 80 -15.80 -3.43 2.16
C ALA A 80 -15.31 -2.47 3.27
N TYR A 81 -14.02 -2.49 3.58
CA TYR A 81 -13.46 -1.54 4.54
C TYR A 81 -13.45 -0.11 3.97
N CYS A 82 -13.09 0.06 2.70
CA CYS A 82 -13.18 1.35 2.00
C CYS A 82 -14.60 1.93 2.03
N ASP A 83 -15.62 1.12 1.75
CA ASP A 83 -17.03 1.51 1.78
C ASP A 83 -17.52 1.85 3.20
N SER A 84 -16.86 1.32 4.24
CA SER A 84 -17.18 1.59 5.63
C SER A 84 -16.63 2.92 6.16
N ILE A 85 -15.73 3.58 5.43
CA ILE A 85 -15.12 4.85 5.84
C ILE A 85 -16.18 5.97 5.91
N SER A 86 -17.01 6.08 4.87
CA SER A 86 -18.20 6.93 4.88
C SER A 86 -19.19 6.53 3.78
N GLU A 87 -20.48 6.71 4.08
CA GLU A 87 -21.59 6.35 3.19
C GLU A 87 -21.47 6.93 1.78
N PRO A 88 -21.07 8.20 1.58
CA PRO A 88 -20.98 8.76 0.22
C PRO A 88 -19.88 8.14 -0.65
N LEU A 89 -18.88 7.45 -0.07
CA LEU A 89 -17.80 6.84 -0.84
C LEU A 89 -18.27 5.65 -1.68
N GLN A 90 -19.37 5.00 -1.29
CA GLN A 90 -20.00 3.90 -2.05
C GLN A 90 -20.47 4.33 -3.44
N TYR A 91 -20.65 5.64 -3.65
CA TYR A 91 -21.06 6.22 -4.92
C TYR A 91 -19.87 6.67 -5.79
N ILE A 92 -18.62 6.58 -5.29
CA ILE A 92 -17.44 6.81 -6.12
C ILE A 92 -17.26 5.58 -7.02
N PRO A 93 -17.41 5.72 -8.34
CA PRO A 93 -17.45 4.58 -9.22
C PRO A 93 -16.03 4.08 -9.51
N GLY A 94 -15.79 2.81 -9.23
CA GLY A 94 -14.51 2.16 -9.34
C GLY A 94 -14.21 1.29 -8.12
N SER A 95 -13.36 0.29 -8.29
CA SER A 95 -12.84 -0.53 -7.19
C SER A 95 -11.74 -1.46 -7.72
N LEU A 96 -11.25 -2.31 -6.83
CA LEU A 96 -10.44 -3.46 -7.17
C LEU A 96 -11.30 -4.50 -7.89
N LEU A 97 -10.90 -4.93 -9.09
CA LEU A 97 -11.68 -5.82 -9.95
C LEU A 97 -11.28 -7.30 -9.83
N GLY A 98 -10.00 -7.57 -9.59
CA GLY A 98 -9.46 -8.92 -9.67
C GLY A 98 -7.98 -8.94 -10.01
N TYR A 99 -7.55 -10.04 -10.62
CA TYR A 99 -6.17 -10.28 -11.00
C TYR A 99 -6.05 -10.44 -12.53
N ASP A 100 -4.92 -10.01 -13.09
CA ASP A 100 -4.57 -10.32 -14.48
C ASP A 100 -3.94 -11.73 -14.61
N LYS A 101 -3.46 -12.09 -15.81
CA LYS A 101 -2.83 -13.39 -16.06
C LYS A 101 -1.52 -13.58 -15.29
N GLU A 102 -0.83 -12.50 -14.96
CA GLU A 102 0.42 -12.49 -14.21
C GLU A 102 0.19 -12.30 -12.70
N HIS A 103 -1.07 -12.33 -12.26
CA HIS A 103 -1.50 -12.15 -10.88
C HIS A 103 -1.25 -10.74 -10.34
N ASN A 104 -1.13 -9.74 -11.21
CA ASN A 104 -1.18 -8.34 -10.81
C ASN A 104 -2.62 -7.95 -10.46
N ILE A 105 -2.77 -7.09 -9.46
CA ILE A 105 -4.08 -6.60 -9.03
C ILE A 105 -4.57 -5.52 -10.00
N ILE A 106 -5.79 -5.68 -10.50
CA ILE A 106 -6.45 -4.73 -11.39
C ILE A 106 -7.29 -3.76 -10.56
N SER A 107 -6.94 -2.49 -10.61
CA SER A 107 -7.73 -1.37 -10.06
C SER A 107 -8.32 -0.55 -11.19
N LEU A 108 -9.63 -0.31 -11.18
CA LEU A 108 -10.33 0.51 -12.18
C LEU A 108 -11.05 1.67 -11.49
N GLN A 109 -10.79 2.89 -11.94
CA GLN A 109 -11.53 4.09 -11.53
C GLN A 109 -12.21 4.72 -12.74
N THR A 110 -13.52 4.95 -12.66
CA THR A 110 -14.28 5.49 -13.79
C THR A 110 -14.58 6.97 -13.59
N ILE A 111 -13.72 7.84 -14.12
CA ILE A 111 -13.83 9.29 -13.89
C ILE A 111 -15.01 9.92 -14.65
N GLY A 112 -15.32 9.44 -15.86
CA GLY A 112 -16.28 10.10 -16.76
C GLY A 112 -17.73 10.13 -16.26
N ARG A 113 -18.10 9.28 -15.28
CA ARG A 113 -19.45 9.22 -14.68
C ARG A 113 -19.47 9.62 -13.21
N LEU A 114 -18.37 10.16 -12.69
CA LEU A 114 -18.30 10.61 -11.30
C LEU A 114 -19.15 11.88 -11.12
N ASP A 115 -20.17 11.82 -10.28
CA ASP A 115 -20.96 13.01 -9.90
C ASP A 115 -20.22 13.86 -8.87
N ILE A 116 -19.21 14.60 -9.34
CA ILE A 116 -18.38 15.46 -8.50
C ILE A 116 -19.24 16.51 -7.78
N ARG A 117 -20.30 17.01 -8.42
CA ARG A 117 -21.15 18.08 -7.88
C ARG A 117 -22.01 17.60 -6.72
N GLY A 118 -22.55 16.38 -6.82
CA GLY A 118 -23.30 15.75 -5.73
C GLY A 118 -22.40 15.20 -4.61
N LEU A 119 -21.19 14.73 -4.94
CA LEU A 119 -20.32 14.07 -3.98
C LEU A 119 -19.49 15.01 -3.11
N LEU A 120 -18.93 16.09 -3.67
CA LEU A 120 -18.04 16.99 -2.92
C LEU A 120 -18.69 17.62 -1.68
N PRO A 121 -19.98 18.03 -1.68
CA PRO A 121 -20.63 18.56 -0.48
C PRO A 121 -20.88 17.51 0.60
N CYS A 122 -20.95 16.22 0.22
CA CYS A 122 -21.30 15.12 1.11
C CYS A 122 -20.06 14.44 1.72
N ILE A 123 -18.89 14.61 1.10
CA ILE A 123 -17.65 13.93 1.49
C ILE A 123 -16.71 14.89 2.21
N ARG A 124 -16.11 14.43 3.31
CA ARG A 124 -14.96 15.13 3.89
C ARG A 124 -13.73 14.83 3.04
N ASN A 125 -12.96 15.86 2.69
CA ASN A 125 -11.69 15.68 1.96
C ASN A 125 -10.76 14.66 2.64
N LEU A 126 -10.78 14.60 3.97
CA LEU A 126 -10.05 13.61 4.76
C LEU A 126 -10.45 12.17 4.41
N ASP A 127 -11.73 11.89 4.20
CA ASP A 127 -12.22 10.54 3.91
C ASP A 127 -11.70 10.05 2.55
N LEU A 128 -11.55 10.95 1.57
CA LEU A 128 -10.91 10.63 0.29
C LEU A 128 -9.44 10.25 0.47
N HIS A 129 -8.71 10.97 1.32
CA HIS A 129 -7.31 10.63 1.61
C HIS A 129 -7.18 9.31 2.35
N ILE A 130 -8.01 9.07 3.37
CA ILE A 130 -8.03 7.80 4.10
C ILE A 130 -8.39 6.65 3.16
N LEU A 131 -9.42 6.80 2.32
CA LEU A 131 -9.79 5.82 1.30
C LEU A 131 -8.59 5.43 0.43
N ARG A 132 -7.84 6.42 -0.08
CA ARG A 132 -6.65 6.14 -0.91
C ARG A 132 -5.54 5.44 -0.15
N ILE A 133 -5.27 5.83 1.09
CA ILE A 133 -4.24 5.20 1.93
C ILE A 133 -4.61 3.75 2.21
N VAL A 134 -5.85 3.52 2.62
CA VAL A 134 -6.43 2.20 2.92
C VAL A 134 -6.36 1.27 1.71
N GLU A 135 -6.88 1.70 0.55
CA GLU A 135 -6.90 0.84 -0.64
C GLU A 135 -5.47 0.47 -1.04
N THR A 136 -4.55 1.44 -0.97
CA THR A 136 -3.14 1.22 -1.31
C THR A 136 -2.46 0.25 -0.33
N GLU A 137 -2.65 0.41 0.98
CA GLU A 137 -2.08 -0.51 1.97
C GLU A 137 -2.70 -1.91 1.88
N GLY A 138 -4.00 -2.00 1.63
CA GLY A 138 -4.69 -3.27 1.41
C GLY A 138 -4.12 -4.01 0.20
N VAL A 139 -3.97 -3.32 -0.94
CA VAL A 139 -3.32 -3.87 -2.14
C VAL A 139 -1.88 -4.28 -1.86
N MET A 140 -1.13 -3.46 -1.11
CA MET A 140 0.24 -3.79 -0.72
C MET A 140 0.32 -5.05 0.13
N ASN A 141 -0.65 -5.27 1.03
CA ASN A 141 -0.73 -6.49 1.82
C ASN A 141 -0.90 -7.74 0.95
N LEU A 142 -1.77 -7.66 -0.06
CA LEU A 142 -1.96 -8.76 -1.03
C LEU A 142 -0.71 -9.02 -1.86
N ILE A 143 -0.03 -7.96 -2.34
CA ILE A 143 1.21 -8.09 -3.11
C ILE A 143 2.30 -8.79 -2.29
N ARG A 144 2.44 -8.47 -1.00
CA ARG A 144 3.40 -9.16 -0.11
C ARG A 144 3.09 -10.65 -0.03
N TYR A 145 1.82 -11.02 0.06
CA TYR A 145 1.42 -12.43 0.09
C TYR A 145 1.75 -13.16 -1.22
N ILE A 146 1.50 -12.52 -2.37
CA ILE A 146 1.81 -13.09 -3.70
C ILE A 146 3.32 -13.31 -3.87
N LEU A 147 4.14 -12.35 -3.41
CA LEU A 147 5.60 -12.45 -3.48
C LEU A 147 6.17 -13.53 -2.55
N LEU A 148 5.56 -13.75 -1.38
CA LEU A 148 5.99 -14.76 -0.42
C LEU A 148 5.55 -16.19 -0.81
N TYR A 149 4.43 -16.32 -1.53
CA TYR A 149 3.88 -17.60 -1.95
C TYR A 149 3.57 -17.61 -3.46
N PRO A 150 4.61 -17.65 -4.32
CA PRO A 150 4.40 -17.80 -5.75
C PRO A 150 3.67 -19.12 -6.02
N ARG A 151 2.41 -19.03 -6.45
CA ARG A 151 1.65 -20.22 -6.87
C ARG A 151 2.24 -20.69 -8.20
N LYS A 152 2.72 -21.95 -8.21
CA LYS A 152 3.24 -22.64 -9.39
C LYS A 152 2.17 -22.82 -10.46
#